data_AF-A0A9W4U8H8-F1
#
_entry.id   AF-A0A9W4U8H8-F1
#
_cell.length_a   1.000
_cell.length_b   1.000
_cell.length_c   1.000
_cell.angle_alpha   90.00
_cell.angle_beta   90.00
_cell.angle_gamma   90.00
#
_symmetry.space_group_name_H-M   'P 1'
#
loop_
_entity.id
_entity.type
_entity.pdbx_description
1 polymer ?
#
loop_
_entity_poly.entity_id
_entity_poly.type
_entity_poly.pdbx_seq_one_letter_code
_entity_poly.pdbx_strand_id
1 'polypeptide(L)'
;MPTASAVTTPLFGTVAGIVAVYLGFVSLLTIPVIQDHVIYLHKVTLTWSQDVNIPEQWGFLRNQVTPFHLKTPDGETLKAWHILPLQTYHENIEELKREPIGLCESIKKSTSIKLLKEDPTAQLVIYFHGAAGTLGSGWRPQSYGAMSAAAPNTHVLAIDYRSFGSSTGWPSEAGLLTDALTLAKFALDDVGIPPDRIVVFAQSLGTAVATTLVHTLALRP
;
A
#
# COMPACT_ATOMS: atom_id res chain seq x y z
N MET A 1 53.86 3.00 27.18
CA MET A 1 52.74 2.14 26.77
C MET A 1 51.60 2.36 27.75
N PRO A 2 50.34 2.57 27.30
CA PRO A 2 49.22 2.66 28.24
C PRO A 2 49.12 1.36 29.05
N THR A 3 48.82 1.47 30.35
CA THR A 3 48.65 0.30 31.21
C THR A 3 47.43 -0.51 30.75
N ALA A 4 47.46 -1.83 30.85
CA ALA A 4 46.34 -2.69 30.42
C ALA A 4 45.00 -2.23 31.03
N SER A 5 45.02 -1.75 32.28
CA SER A 5 43.86 -1.18 32.98
C SER A 5 43.29 0.10 32.34
N ALA A 6 44.13 0.93 31.69
CA ALA A 6 43.68 2.16 31.04
C ALA A 6 42.88 1.89 29.76
N VAL A 7 42.99 0.69 29.20
CA VAL A 7 42.27 0.25 28.00
C VAL A 7 41.08 -0.65 28.36
N THR A 8 41.22 -1.52 29.37
CA THR A 8 40.17 -2.48 29.72
C THR A 8 38.93 -1.83 30.35
N THR A 9 39.11 -0.85 31.24
CA THR A 9 37.98 -0.18 31.92
C THR A 9 37.04 0.57 30.96
N PRO A 10 37.52 1.43 30.03
CA PRO A 10 36.62 2.06 29.06
C PRO A 10 36.00 1.02 28.11
N LEU A 11 36.73 -0.03 27.72
CA LEU A 11 36.19 -1.11 26.90
C LEU A 11 35.02 -1.84 27.59
N PHE A 12 35.17 -2.22 28.86
CA PHE A 12 34.09 -2.82 29.65
C PHE A 12 32.90 -1.87 29.79
N GLY A 13 33.13 -0.59 30.05
CA GLY A 13 32.07 0.43 30.11
C GLY A 13 31.31 0.55 28.79
N THR A 14 32.01 0.57 27.65
CA THR A 14 31.40 0.60 26.32
C THR A 14 30.59 -0.67 26.04
N VAL A 15 31.13 -1.85 26.31
CA VAL A 15 30.41 -3.12 26.11
C VAL A 15 29.17 -3.18 26.99
N ALA A 16 29.29 -2.84 28.28
CA ALA A 16 28.14 -2.79 29.19
C ALA A 16 27.08 -1.79 28.73
N GLY A 17 27.49 -0.62 28.22
CA GLY A 17 26.60 0.37 27.63
C GLY A 17 25.83 -0.17 26.41
N ILE A 18 26.52 -0.84 25.49
CA ILE A 18 25.89 -1.47 24.31
C ILE A 18 24.88 -2.54 24.74
N VAL A 19 25.24 -3.40 25.69
CA VAL A 19 24.35 -4.45 26.21
C VAL A 19 23.12 -3.82 26.87
N ALA A 20 23.30 -2.78 27.69
CA ALA A 20 22.19 -2.09 28.34
C ALA A 20 21.24 -1.43 27.32
N VAL A 21 21.77 -0.79 26.28
CA VAL A 21 20.96 -0.20 25.18
C VAL A 21 20.21 -1.30 24.44
N TYR A 22 20.86 -2.42 24.12
CA TYR A 22 20.23 -3.54 23.44
C TYR A 22 19.08 -4.15 24.27
N LEU A 23 19.32 -4.44 25.56
CA LEU A 23 18.29 -4.96 26.45
C LEU A 23 17.14 -3.97 26.66
N GLY A 24 17.45 -2.67 26.76
CA GLY A 24 16.45 -1.61 26.80
C GLY A 24 15.59 -1.59 25.54
N PHE A 25 16.19 -1.69 24.36
CA PHE A 25 15.47 -1.78 23.08
C PHE A 25 14.57 -3.02 23.01
N VAL A 26 15.08 -4.20 23.33
CA VAL A 26 14.28 -5.45 23.36
C VAL A 26 13.12 -5.34 24.35
N SER A 27 13.33 -4.70 25.51
CA SER A 27 12.27 -4.47 26.50
C SER A 27 11.20 -3.51 25.98
N LEU A 28 11.57 -2.48 25.22
CA LEU A 28 10.59 -1.62 24.56
C LEU A 28 9.76 -2.38 23.51
N LEU A 29 10.35 -3.37 22.83
CA LEU A 29 9.63 -4.22 21.87
C LEU A 29 8.62 -5.16 22.52
N THR A 30 8.55 -5.28 23.86
CA THR A 30 7.47 -6.01 24.53
C THR A 30 6.20 -5.18 24.70
N ILE A 31 6.27 -3.87 24.42
CA ILE A 31 5.11 -2.97 24.44
C ILE A 31 4.46 -3.04 23.04
N PRO A 32 3.22 -3.54 22.90
CA PRO A 32 2.61 -3.80 21.59
C PRO A 32 2.61 -2.59 20.66
N VAL A 33 2.28 -1.40 21.18
CA VAL A 33 2.26 -0.15 20.41
C VAL A 33 3.63 0.17 19.79
N ILE A 34 4.71 -0.07 20.53
CA ILE A 34 6.08 0.16 20.04
C ILE A 34 6.46 -0.94 19.05
N GLN A 35 6.13 -2.20 19.37
CA GLN A 35 6.41 -3.34 18.51
C GLN A 35 5.74 -3.19 17.14
N ASP A 36 4.45 -2.86 17.11
CA ASP A 36 3.69 -2.62 15.88
C ASP A 36 4.32 -1.48 15.07
N HIS A 37 4.70 -0.39 15.75
CA HIS A 37 5.35 0.71 15.05
C HIS A 37 6.69 0.29 14.42
N VAL A 38 7.49 -0.52 15.11
CA VAL A 38 8.77 -1.02 14.60
C VAL A 38 8.57 -2.01 13.44
N ILE A 39 7.55 -2.86 13.49
CA ILE A 39 7.24 -3.83 12.44
C ILE A 39 6.69 -3.15 11.19
N TYR A 40 5.68 -2.31 11.34
CA TYR A 40 4.92 -1.75 10.22
C TYR A 40 5.45 -0.40 9.73
N LEU A 41 6.15 0.35 10.60
CA LEU A 41 6.56 1.74 10.36
C LEU A 41 5.39 2.63 9.89
N HIS A 42 4.17 2.29 10.29
CA HIS A 42 2.92 2.80 9.72
C HIS A 42 2.70 4.32 9.87
N LYS A 43 3.39 4.99 10.81
CA LYS A 43 3.35 6.46 10.95
C LYS A 43 4.42 7.20 10.15
N VAL A 44 5.34 6.48 9.50
CA VAL A 44 6.39 7.08 8.66
C VAL A 44 5.82 7.22 7.24
N THR A 45 5.24 8.37 6.89
CA THR A 45 4.48 8.53 5.64
C THR A 45 5.31 8.86 4.40
N LEU A 46 6.48 9.49 4.53
CA LEU A 46 7.36 9.85 3.40
C LEU A 46 6.72 10.70 2.28
N THR A 47 5.53 11.28 2.49
CA THR A 47 4.81 12.17 1.56
C THR A 47 4.50 13.50 2.25
N TRP A 48 5.49 14.08 2.93
CA TRP A 48 5.30 15.32 3.66
C TRP A 48 4.96 16.48 2.71
N SER A 49 3.96 17.27 3.09
CA SER A 49 3.44 18.40 2.31
C SER A 49 2.80 18.04 0.96
N GLN A 50 2.56 16.75 0.70
CA GLN A 50 1.88 16.26 -0.49
C GLN A 50 0.51 15.66 -0.11
N ASP A 51 -0.46 15.78 -1.00
CA ASP A 51 -1.81 15.25 -0.81
C ASP A 51 -2.00 13.99 -1.65
N VAL A 52 -2.14 12.83 -1.01
CA VAL A 52 -2.32 11.52 -1.66
C VAL A 52 -3.65 11.43 -2.44
N ASN A 53 -4.54 12.42 -2.29
CA ASN A 53 -5.70 12.57 -3.16
C ASN A 53 -5.40 13.30 -4.47
N ILE A 54 -4.18 13.79 -4.70
CA ILE A 54 -3.77 14.51 -5.91
C ILE A 54 -2.57 13.78 -6.56
N PRO A 55 -2.80 12.64 -7.25
CA PRO A 55 -1.75 11.79 -7.82
C PRO A 55 -0.81 12.51 -8.78
N GLU A 56 -1.23 13.63 -9.37
CA GLU A 56 -0.43 14.47 -10.27
C GLU A 56 0.87 14.97 -9.60
N GLN A 57 0.89 15.05 -8.27
CA GLN A 57 2.11 15.38 -7.50
C GLN A 57 3.21 14.32 -7.61
N TRP A 58 2.89 13.13 -8.13
CA TRP A 58 3.82 12.02 -8.36
C TRP A 58 4.01 11.67 -9.84
N GLY A 59 3.68 12.59 -10.74
CA GLY A 59 3.94 12.44 -12.18
C GLY A 59 2.87 11.68 -12.95
N PHE A 60 1.72 11.39 -12.33
CA PHE A 60 0.55 10.90 -13.05
C PHE A 60 -0.13 12.02 -13.84
N LEU A 61 -0.80 11.64 -14.93
CA LEU A 61 -1.63 12.57 -15.70
C LEU A 61 -2.94 12.86 -14.95
N ARG A 62 -3.58 13.99 -15.28
CA ARG A 62 -4.82 14.42 -14.64
C ARG A 62 -5.89 13.34 -14.71
N ASN A 63 -6.39 12.86 -13.56
CA ASN A 63 -7.36 11.76 -13.46
C ASN A 63 -6.91 10.43 -14.11
N GLN A 64 -5.62 10.23 -14.35
CA GLN A 64 -5.08 8.90 -14.68
C GLN A 64 -5.21 7.95 -13.49
N VAL A 65 -5.06 8.49 -12.29
CA VAL A 65 -5.28 7.80 -11.04
C VAL A 65 -6.53 8.35 -10.41
N THR A 66 -7.41 7.46 -9.94
CA THR A 66 -8.62 7.79 -9.21
C THR A 66 -8.43 7.38 -7.74
N PRO A 67 -8.17 8.32 -6.84
CA PRO A 67 -8.17 8.07 -5.40
C PRO A 67 -9.58 7.85 -4.87
N PHE A 68 -9.77 6.92 -3.96
CA PHE A 68 -11.06 6.63 -3.34
C PHE A 68 -10.87 6.00 -1.96
N HIS A 69 -11.99 5.76 -1.27
CA HIS A 69 -12.01 5.05 0.00
C HIS A 69 -12.68 3.68 -0.12
N LEU A 70 -12.16 2.71 0.61
CA LEU A 70 -12.81 1.44 0.89
C LEU A 70 -13.19 1.37 2.36
N LYS A 71 -14.35 0.77 2.65
CA LYS A 71 -14.78 0.46 4.01
C LYS A 71 -14.56 -1.02 4.27
N THR A 72 -13.83 -1.32 5.34
CA THR A 72 -13.62 -2.70 5.76
C THR A 72 -14.83 -3.21 6.55
N PRO A 73 -15.03 -4.54 6.63
CA PRO A 73 -16.12 -5.13 7.42
C PRO A 73 -16.08 -4.78 8.91
N ASP A 74 -14.89 -4.49 9.45
CA ASP A 74 -14.66 -4.10 10.84
C ASP A 74 -14.73 -2.56 11.07
N GLY A 75 -15.15 -1.79 10.06
CA GLY A 75 -15.50 -0.37 10.20
C GLY A 75 -14.36 0.62 9.90
N GLU A 76 -13.20 0.14 9.50
CA GLU A 76 -12.07 0.97 9.11
C GLU A 76 -12.21 1.51 7.68
N THR A 77 -11.49 2.59 7.40
CA THR A 77 -11.45 3.26 6.11
C THR A 77 -10.06 3.18 5.53
N LEU A 78 -9.95 2.60 4.34
CA LEU A 78 -8.69 2.47 3.61
C LEU A 78 -8.65 3.49 2.48
N LYS A 79 -7.50 4.15 2.31
CA LYS A 79 -7.19 4.89 1.09
C LYS A 79 -6.84 3.91 -0.02
N ALA A 80 -7.39 4.12 -1.20
CA ALA A 80 -7.14 3.29 -2.36
C ALA A 80 -6.90 4.15 -3.60
N TRP A 81 -6.07 3.65 -4.52
CA TRP A 81 -5.85 4.21 -5.85
C TRP A 81 -6.20 3.17 -6.91
N HIS A 82 -6.96 3.59 -7.91
CA HIS A 82 -7.07 2.87 -9.18
C HIS A 82 -6.29 3.63 -10.25
N ILE A 83 -5.31 2.99 -10.87
CA ILE A 83 -4.40 3.57 -11.86
C ILE A 83 -4.72 3.01 -13.24
N LEU A 84 -5.00 3.90 -14.19
CA LEU A 84 -5.25 3.54 -15.58
C LEU A 84 -3.95 3.32 -16.37
N PRO A 85 -3.92 2.33 -17.28
CA PRO A 85 -2.87 2.22 -18.27
C PRO A 85 -2.89 3.42 -19.22
N LEU A 86 -1.70 3.83 -19.68
CA LEU A 86 -1.54 5.07 -20.46
C LEU A 86 -2.32 5.05 -21.77
N GLN A 87 -2.45 3.90 -22.42
CA GLN A 87 -3.21 3.76 -23.65
C GLN A 87 -4.70 4.04 -23.42
N THR A 88 -5.32 3.33 -22.47
CA THR A 88 -6.72 3.53 -22.09
C THR A 88 -6.98 4.97 -21.62
N TYR A 89 -6.04 5.57 -20.89
CA TYR A 89 -6.11 6.99 -20.53
C TYR A 89 -6.13 7.90 -21.77
N HIS A 90 -5.21 7.66 -22.72
CA HIS A 90 -5.07 8.49 -23.92
C HIS A 90 -6.33 8.47 -24.78
N GLU A 91 -6.92 7.29 -24.97
CA GLU A 91 -8.14 7.09 -25.76
C GLU A 91 -9.38 7.75 -25.12
N ASN A 92 -9.37 7.96 -23.79
CA ASN A 92 -10.54 8.44 -23.03
C ASN A 92 -10.29 9.78 -22.30
N ILE A 93 -9.27 10.53 -22.72
CA ILE A 93 -8.79 11.73 -22.02
C ILE A 93 -9.88 12.80 -21.83
N GLU A 94 -10.79 12.95 -22.79
CA GLU A 94 -11.85 13.96 -22.74
C GLU A 94 -12.95 13.60 -21.73
N GLU A 95 -13.25 12.32 -21.53
CA GLU A 95 -14.20 11.87 -20.50
C GLU A 95 -13.54 12.00 -19.11
N LEU A 96 -12.30 11.55 -18.98
CA LEU A 96 -11.55 11.58 -17.73
C LEU A 96 -11.33 13.01 -17.22
N LYS A 97 -10.99 13.98 -18.09
CA LYS A 97 -10.78 15.38 -17.68
C LYS A 97 -12.04 16.08 -17.17
N ARG A 98 -13.24 15.59 -17.52
CA ARG A 98 -14.52 16.14 -17.02
C ARG A 98 -14.80 15.76 -15.58
N GLU A 99 -14.21 14.66 -15.10
CA GLU A 99 -14.33 14.28 -13.69
C GLU A 99 -13.57 15.26 -12.78
N PRO A 100 -14.09 15.53 -11.57
CA PRO A 100 -13.39 16.35 -10.60
C PRO A 100 -12.05 15.69 -10.22
N ILE A 101 -11.03 16.51 -9.96
CA ILE A 101 -9.76 16.05 -9.39
C ILE A 101 -9.99 15.76 -7.91
N GLY A 102 -9.28 14.76 -7.38
CA GLY A 102 -9.25 14.50 -5.95
C GLY A 102 -9.85 13.16 -5.58
N LEU A 103 -10.36 13.10 -4.35
CA LEU A 103 -11.03 11.93 -3.82
C LEU A 103 -12.36 11.68 -4.55
N CYS A 104 -12.51 10.49 -5.11
CA CYS A 104 -13.75 10.02 -5.71
C CYS A 104 -14.66 9.41 -4.65
N GLU A 105 -15.81 10.05 -4.42
CA GLU A 105 -16.84 9.58 -3.48
C GLU A 105 -17.56 8.30 -3.98
N SER A 106 -17.70 8.14 -5.30
CA SER A 106 -18.45 7.02 -5.90
C SER A 106 -17.61 6.28 -6.93
N ILE A 107 -16.57 5.60 -6.46
CA ILE A 107 -15.62 4.87 -7.33
C ILE A 107 -16.29 3.92 -8.31
N LYS A 108 -17.36 3.21 -7.89
CA LYS A 108 -18.09 2.24 -8.72
C LYS A 108 -18.75 2.87 -9.95
N LYS A 109 -19.00 4.19 -9.93
CA LYS A 109 -19.58 4.97 -11.02
C LYS A 109 -18.54 5.79 -11.79
N SER A 110 -17.27 5.74 -11.37
CA SER A 110 -16.21 6.50 -12.02
C SER A 110 -15.93 5.96 -13.41
N THR A 111 -15.49 6.85 -14.29
CA THR A 111 -15.00 6.52 -15.64
C THR A 111 -13.86 5.51 -15.55
N SER A 112 -12.99 5.62 -14.54
CA SER A 112 -11.88 4.68 -14.37
C SER A 112 -12.34 3.22 -14.24
N ILE A 113 -13.33 2.94 -13.38
CA ILE A 113 -13.87 1.60 -13.17
C ILE A 113 -14.69 1.13 -14.38
N LYS A 114 -15.44 2.05 -15.02
CA LYS A 114 -16.15 1.75 -16.27
C LYS A 114 -15.18 1.19 -17.33
N LEU A 115 -14.05 1.87 -17.56
CA LEU A 115 -13.05 1.47 -18.56
C LEU A 115 -12.43 0.09 -18.25
N LEU A 116 -12.16 -0.19 -16.96
CA LEU A 116 -11.67 -1.51 -16.54
C LEU A 116 -12.70 -2.64 -16.81
N LYS A 117 -13.99 -2.36 -16.60
CA LYS A 117 -15.06 -3.36 -16.74
C LYS A 117 -15.45 -3.62 -18.19
N GLU A 118 -15.50 -2.58 -19.01
CA GLU A 118 -15.98 -2.66 -20.40
C GLU A 118 -14.94 -3.29 -21.33
N ASP A 119 -13.65 -3.26 -20.98
CA ASP A 119 -12.61 -3.97 -21.72
C ASP A 119 -12.47 -5.41 -21.22
N PRO A 120 -12.83 -6.44 -22.03
CA PRO A 120 -12.66 -7.84 -21.65
C PRO A 120 -11.20 -8.29 -21.60
N THR A 121 -10.29 -7.55 -22.25
CA THR A 121 -8.85 -7.87 -22.30
C THR A 121 -8.06 -7.25 -21.15
N ALA A 122 -8.64 -6.26 -20.46
CA ALA A 122 -7.95 -5.55 -19.39
C ALA A 122 -7.51 -6.48 -18.25
N GLN A 123 -6.28 -6.35 -17.80
CA GLN A 123 -5.77 -7.06 -16.62
C GLN A 123 -5.80 -6.14 -15.41
N LEU A 124 -5.96 -6.70 -14.22
CA LEU A 124 -5.92 -5.95 -12.97
C LEU A 124 -4.81 -6.47 -12.08
N VAL A 125 -3.87 -5.59 -11.74
CA VAL A 125 -2.88 -5.85 -10.71
C VAL A 125 -3.39 -5.33 -9.37
N ILE A 126 -3.59 -6.21 -8.40
CA ILE A 126 -3.77 -5.83 -7.00
C ILE A 126 -2.38 -5.67 -6.37
N TYR A 127 -2.07 -4.46 -5.91
CA TYR A 127 -0.76 -4.09 -5.41
C TYR A 127 -0.74 -3.91 -3.90
N PHE A 128 0.14 -4.66 -3.23
CA PHE A 128 0.39 -4.58 -1.80
C PHE A 128 1.78 -4.01 -1.50
N HIS A 129 1.83 -2.78 -0.98
CA HIS A 129 3.09 -2.10 -0.69
C HIS A 129 3.78 -2.62 0.58
N GLY A 130 5.05 -2.23 0.77
CA GLY A 130 5.85 -2.59 1.95
C GLY A 130 5.58 -1.77 3.20
N ALA A 131 6.38 -1.97 4.25
CA ALA A 131 6.34 -1.16 5.47
C ALA A 131 6.66 0.32 5.18
N ALA A 132 6.24 1.21 6.09
CA ALA A 132 6.29 2.66 5.94
C ALA A 132 5.55 3.17 4.68
N GLY A 133 5.65 4.48 4.46
CA GLY A 133 5.15 5.18 3.30
C GLY A 133 3.63 5.25 3.19
N THR A 134 3.18 5.79 2.07
CA THR A 134 1.81 5.85 1.56
C THR A 134 1.80 5.42 0.10
N LEU A 135 0.64 5.42 -0.55
CA LEU A 135 0.50 5.11 -1.97
C LEU A 135 1.45 5.93 -2.86
N GLY A 136 1.74 7.18 -2.49
CA GLY A 136 2.65 8.08 -3.22
C GLY A 136 4.13 7.96 -2.85
N SER A 137 4.52 7.13 -1.88
CA SER A 137 5.90 7.16 -1.37
C SER A 137 6.93 6.47 -2.25
N GLY A 138 8.14 7.05 -2.28
CA GLY A 138 9.34 6.40 -2.80
C GLY A 138 9.20 6.03 -4.28
N TRP A 139 9.49 4.76 -4.59
CA TRP A 139 9.43 4.23 -5.95
C TRP A 139 8.04 3.68 -6.35
N ARG A 140 7.03 3.80 -5.47
CA ARG A 140 5.71 3.17 -5.69
C ARG A 140 5.00 3.75 -6.92
N PRO A 141 4.91 5.08 -7.12
CA PRO A 141 4.32 5.64 -8.35
C PRO A 141 4.96 5.11 -9.63
N GLN A 142 6.29 5.00 -9.66
CA GLN A 142 7.05 4.46 -10.79
C GLN A 142 6.78 2.96 -10.98
N SER A 143 6.64 2.21 -9.89
CA SER A 143 6.25 0.80 -9.94
C SER A 143 4.85 0.61 -10.52
N TYR A 144 3.88 1.46 -10.14
CA TYR A 144 2.54 1.43 -10.73
C TYR A 144 2.60 1.69 -12.24
N GLY A 145 3.29 2.77 -12.63
CA GLY A 145 3.49 3.11 -14.04
C GLY A 145 4.16 2.00 -14.84
N ALA A 146 5.18 1.34 -14.27
CA ALA A 146 5.88 0.24 -14.93
C ALA A 146 4.97 -0.98 -15.16
N MET A 147 4.13 -1.37 -14.20
CA MET A 147 3.20 -2.49 -14.40
C MET A 147 2.09 -2.12 -15.40
N SER A 148 1.56 -0.91 -15.31
CA SER A 148 0.58 -0.42 -16.30
C SER A 148 1.15 -0.29 -17.71
N ALA A 149 2.48 -0.20 -17.86
CA ALA A 149 3.18 -0.21 -19.14
C ALA A 149 3.65 -1.62 -19.56
N ALA A 150 3.62 -2.62 -18.68
CA ALA A 150 4.16 -3.95 -18.95
C ALA A 150 3.34 -4.73 -19.99
N ALA A 151 2.04 -4.47 -20.05
CA ALA A 151 1.17 -4.96 -21.11
C ALA A 151 0.06 -3.92 -21.40
N PRO A 152 -0.42 -3.83 -22.65
CA PRO A 152 -1.60 -3.05 -22.97
C PRO A 152 -2.74 -3.38 -22.00
N ASN A 153 -3.51 -2.37 -21.59
CA ASN A 153 -4.71 -2.53 -20.77
C ASN A 153 -4.46 -3.14 -19.36
N THR A 154 -3.30 -2.92 -18.76
CA THR A 154 -3.03 -3.32 -17.36
C THR A 154 -3.34 -2.20 -16.37
N HIS A 155 -4.41 -2.40 -15.60
CA HIS A 155 -4.82 -1.53 -14.50
C HIS A 155 -4.10 -1.92 -13.22
N VAL A 156 -3.91 -0.97 -12.31
CA VAL A 156 -3.36 -1.23 -10.97
C VAL A 156 -4.34 -0.74 -9.92
N LEU A 157 -4.56 -1.55 -8.90
CA LEU A 157 -5.38 -1.25 -7.73
C LEU A 157 -4.53 -1.40 -6.48
N ALA A 158 -4.32 -0.31 -5.75
CA ALA A 158 -3.45 -0.27 -4.58
C ALA A 158 -4.19 0.33 -3.38
N ILE A 159 -3.81 -0.07 -2.17
CA ILE A 159 -4.31 0.52 -0.91
C ILE A 159 -3.17 0.98 -0.01
N ASP A 160 -3.42 1.99 0.81
CA ASP A 160 -2.74 2.14 2.10
C ASP A 160 -3.47 1.27 3.13
N TYR A 161 -2.76 0.35 3.77
CA TYR A 161 -3.33 -0.46 4.85
C TYR A 161 -3.87 0.42 5.99
N ARG A 162 -4.70 -0.16 6.86
CA ARG A 162 -5.16 0.51 8.08
C ARG A 162 -3.97 1.15 8.83
N SER A 163 -4.17 2.37 9.31
CA SER A 163 -3.19 3.23 9.98
C SER A 163 -2.05 3.81 9.13
N PHE A 164 -1.88 3.38 7.87
CA PHE A 164 -0.92 3.96 6.93
C PHE A 164 -1.53 5.19 6.25
N GLY A 165 -0.71 6.22 6.01
CA GLY A 165 -1.17 7.44 5.35
C GLY A 165 -2.38 8.06 6.03
N SER A 166 -3.49 8.15 5.29
CA SER A 166 -4.78 8.65 5.79
C SER A 166 -5.81 7.55 6.09
N SER A 167 -5.43 6.28 6.00
CA SER A 167 -6.27 5.16 6.41
C SER A 167 -6.44 5.12 7.94
N THR A 168 -7.63 4.76 8.41
CA THR A 168 -7.96 4.71 9.85
C THR A 168 -7.50 3.40 10.51
N GLY A 169 -7.64 3.29 11.83
CA GLY A 169 -7.39 2.06 12.57
C GLY A 169 -5.95 1.89 13.08
N TRP A 170 -5.64 0.67 13.52
CA TRP A 170 -4.34 0.26 14.04
C TRP A 170 -3.85 -1.01 13.32
N PRO A 171 -2.56 -1.14 12.96
CA PRO A 171 -2.09 -2.26 12.17
C PRO A 171 -1.97 -3.52 13.03
N SER A 172 -2.31 -4.66 12.44
CA SER A 172 -2.09 -5.99 12.98
C SER A 172 -2.12 -6.99 11.83
N GLU A 173 -1.60 -8.22 12.02
CA GLU A 173 -1.61 -9.24 10.97
C GLU A 173 -3.02 -9.54 10.46
N ALA A 174 -3.96 -9.78 11.39
CA ALA A 174 -5.37 -10.01 11.06
C ALA A 174 -6.04 -8.79 10.41
N GLY A 175 -5.63 -7.59 10.82
CA GLY A 175 -6.11 -6.34 10.24
C GLY A 175 -5.65 -6.15 8.80
N LEU A 176 -4.36 -6.35 8.52
CA LEU A 176 -3.83 -6.25 7.17
C LEU A 176 -4.42 -7.32 6.24
N LEU A 177 -4.70 -8.53 6.76
CA LEU A 177 -5.45 -9.55 6.00
C LEU A 177 -6.87 -9.08 5.68
N THR A 178 -7.56 -8.46 6.64
CA THR A 178 -8.91 -7.88 6.43
C THR A 178 -8.87 -6.79 5.36
N ASP A 179 -7.83 -5.96 5.36
CA ASP A 179 -7.65 -4.89 4.37
C ASP A 179 -7.44 -5.49 2.96
N ALA A 180 -6.59 -6.51 2.86
CA ALA A 180 -6.32 -7.22 1.61
C ALA A 180 -7.57 -7.93 1.06
N LEU A 181 -8.34 -8.58 1.93
CA LEU A 181 -9.61 -9.20 1.58
C LEU A 181 -10.65 -8.17 1.14
N THR A 182 -10.66 -6.99 1.77
CA THR A 182 -11.56 -5.89 1.39
C THR A 182 -11.26 -5.42 -0.04
N LEU A 183 -9.98 -5.26 -0.38
CA LEU A 183 -9.56 -4.87 -1.72
C LEU A 183 -9.86 -5.95 -2.78
N ALA A 184 -9.54 -7.21 -2.47
CA ALA A 184 -9.81 -8.33 -3.36
C ALA A 184 -11.32 -8.51 -3.60
N LYS A 185 -12.13 -8.40 -2.55
CA LYS A 185 -13.59 -8.45 -2.65
C LYS A 185 -14.15 -7.29 -3.48
N PHE A 186 -13.60 -6.09 -3.32
CA PHE A 186 -13.98 -4.96 -4.17
C PHE A 186 -13.72 -5.26 -5.65
N ALA A 187 -12.55 -5.81 -6.00
CA ALA A 187 -12.24 -6.16 -7.38
C ALA A 187 -13.15 -7.30 -7.93
N LEU A 188 -13.29 -8.38 -7.16
CA LEU A 188 -14.01 -9.59 -7.56
C LEU A 188 -15.53 -9.40 -7.58
N ASP A 189 -16.10 -8.85 -6.51
CA ASP A 189 -17.55 -8.85 -6.30
C ASP A 189 -18.16 -7.50 -6.72
N ASP A 190 -17.56 -6.40 -6.31
CA ASP A 190 -18.15 -5.06 -6.52
C ASP A 190 -17.91 -4.54 -7.94
N VAL A 191 -16.69 -4.72 -8.44
CA VAL A 191 -16.32 -4.35 -9.81
C VAL A 191 -16.70 -5.47 -10.78
N GLY A 192 -16.55 -6.74 -10.37
CA GLY A 192 -16.90 -7.90 -11.17
C GLY A 192 -15.77 -8.39 -12.08
N ILE A 193 -14.51 -8.21 -11.67
CA ILE A 193 -13.36 -8.65 -12.47
C ILE A 193 -13.14 -10.16 -12.28
N PRO A 194 -13.12 -10.94 -13.35
CA PRO A 194 -12.83 -12.37 -13.29
C PRO A 194 -11.47 -12.67 -12.61
N PRO A 195 -11.37 -13.69 -11.73
CA PRO A 195 -10.13 -14.02 -11.04
C PRO A 195 -8.93 -14.29 -11.96
N ASP A 196 -9.17 -14.85 -13.15
CA ASP A 196 -8.14 -15.15 -14.16
C ASP A 196 -7.55 -13.91 -14.85
N ARG A 197 -8.16 -12.73 -14.64
CA ARG A 197 -7.66 -11.43 -15.07
C ARG A 197 -6.97 -10.65 -13.96
N ILE A 198 -6.83 -11.24 -12.76
CA ILE A 198 -6.25 -10.58 -11.59
C ILE A 198 -4.88 -11.18 -11.28
N VAL A 199 -3.88 -10.30 -11.14
CA VAL A 199 -2.54 -10.63 -10.65
C VAL A 199 -2.33 -9.93 -9.32
N VAL A 200 -1.83 -10.67 -8.32
CA VAL A 200 -1.42 -10.07 -7.04
C VAL A 200 0.07 -9.77 -7.08
N PHE A 201 0.44 -8.51 -6.93
CA PHE A 201 1.82 -8.05 -6.82
C PHE A 201 2.08 -7.49 -5.43
N ALA A 202 3.24 -7.78 -4.88
CA ALA A 202 3.58 -7.32 -3.54
C ALA A 202 5.07 -7.10 -3.32
N GLN A 203 5.40 -6.25 -2.34
CA GLN A 203 6.78 -5.94 -1.96
C GLN A 203 6.96 -5.91 -0.45
N SER A 204 8.08 -6.47 0.04
CA SER A 204 8.46 -6.42 1.46
C SER A 204 7.31 -6.92 2.36
N LEU A 205 6.84 -6.15 3.34
CA LEU A 205 5.65 -6.44 4.17
C LEU A 205 4.45 -6.92 3.35
N GLY A 206 4.17 -6.29 2.21
CA GLY A 206 3.07 -6.67 1.34
C GLY A 206 3.15 -8.11 0.87
N THR A 207 4.34 -8.72 0.81
CA THR A 207 4.53 -10.13 0.42
C THR A 207 3.85 -11.06 1.42
N ALA A 208 3.98 -10.78 2.72
CA ALA A 208 3.29 -11.53 3.76
C ALA A 208 1.77 -11.37 3.61
N VAL A 209 1.31 -10.13 3.41
CA VAL A 209 -0.12 -9.81 3.21
C VAL A 209 -0.71 -10.55 2.00
N ALA A 210 -0.03 -10.49 0.86
CA ALA A 210 -0.42 -11.14 -0.38
C ALA A 210 -0.44 -12.66 -0.24
N THR A 211 0.57 -13.24 0.40
CA THR A 211 0.65 -14.69 0.64
C THR A 211 -0.52 -15.17 1.50
N THR A 212 -0.80 -14.46 2.59
CA THR A 212 -1.93 -14.79 3.48
C THR A 212 -3.27 -14.59 2.78
N LEU A 213 -3.43 -13.55 1.96
CA LEU A 213 -4.61 -13.35 1.12
C LEU A 213 -4.83 -14.54 0.17
N VAL A 214 -3.83 -14.88 -0.64
CA VAL A 214 -3.94 -15.95 -1.65
C VAL A 214 -4.20 -17.28 -0.97
N HIS A 215 -3.51 -17.58 0.14
CA HIS A 215 -3.77 -18.77 0.94
C HIS A 215 -5.24 -18.82 1.43
N THR A 216 -5.74 -17.70 1.97
CA THR A 216 -7.11 -17.61 2.47
C THR A 216 -8.13 -17.80 1.36
N LEU A 217 -7.91 -17.23 0.17
CA LEU A 217 -8.81 -17.35 -0.98
C LEU A 217 -8.77 -18.77 -1.57
N ALA A 218 -7.60 -19.41 -1.64
CA ALA A 218 -7.44 -20.77 -2.17
C ALA A 218 -8.11 -21.85 -1.31
N LEU A 219 -8.30 -21.58 -0.01
CA LEU A 219 -9.00 -22.48 0.91
C LEU A 219 -10.53 -22.28 0.93
N ARG A 220 -11.06 -21.29 0.20
CA ARG A 220 -12.51 -21.11 0.11
C ARG A 220 -13.10 -22.21 -0.79
N PRO A 221 -14.18 -22.87 -0.34
CA PRO A 221 -14.87 -23.90 -1.12
C PRO A 221 -15.58 -23.33 -2.36
#